data_AF-A0A4V3DNY8-F1
#
_entry.id   AF-A0A4V3DNY8-F1
#
_cell.length_a   1.000
_cell.length_b   1.000
_cell.length_c   1.000
_cell.angle_alpha   90.00
_cell.angle_beta   90.00
_cell.angle_gamma   90.00
#
_symmetry.space_group_name_H-M   'P 1'
#
loop_
_entity.id
_entity.type
_entity.pdbx_description
1 polymer ?
#
loop_
_entity_poly.entity_id
_entity_poly.type
_entity_poly.pdbx_seq_one_letter_code
_entity_poly.pdbx_strand_id
1 'polypeptide(L)' 'MSNESTPDTLQTLDAGGTTYHYHSLAKAADALGNIDRLPKTLKILLENQLRFADDESVSREDM' A
#
# COMPACT_ATOMS: atom_id res chain seq x y z
N MET A 1 -11.79 -10.73 13.76
CA MET A 1 -11.36 -11.88 12.92
C MET A 1 -11.86 -11.63 11.51
N SER A 2 -11.26 -10.67 10.81
CA SER A 2 -11.44 -10.50 9.36
C SER A 2 -10.06 -10.65 8.78
N ASN A 3 -9.69 -11.89 8.44
CA ASN A 3 -8.45 -12.16 7.72
C ASN A 3 -8.73 -11.97 6.22
N GLU A 4 -9.13 -10.75 5.84
CA GLU A 4 -9.15 -10.37 4.44
C GLU A 4 -7.71 -10.03 4.06
N SER A 5 -7.10 -10.91 3.27
CA SER A 5 -5.70 -10.82 2.88
C SER A 5 -5.36 -9.45 2.31
N THR A 6 -4.37 -8.78 2.90
CA THR A 6 -3.77 -7.55 2.38
C THR A 6 -3.37 -7.72 0.91
N PRO A 7 -3.65 -6.75 0.03
CA PRO A 7 -3.21 -6.80 -1.37
C PRO A 7 -1.70 -6.95 -1.49
N ASP A 8 -1.22 -7.79 -2.41
CA ASP A 8 0.21 -7.93 -2.69
C ASP A 8 0.73 -6.71 -3.47
N THR A 9 1.18 -5.71 -2.72
CA THR A 9 1.68 -4.44 -3.27
C THR A 9 3.19 -4.27 -3.16
N LEU A 10 3.91 -5.19 -2.51
CA LEU A 10 5.35 -5.05 -2.25
C LEU A 10 6.12 -5.11 -3.57
N GLN A 11 6.89 -4.07 -3.87
CA GLN A 11 7.71 -3.95 -5.07
C GLN A 11 9.13 -3.53 -4.73
N THR A 12 10.04 -3.83 -5.65
CA THR A 12 11.46 -3.47 -5.57
C THR A 12 11.80 -2.42 -6.61
N LEU A 13 12.58 -1.42 -6.20
CA LEU A 13 13.14 -0.42 -7.09
C LEU A 13 14.66 -0.44 -6.97
N ASP A 14 15.34 -0.79 -8.06
CA ASP A 14 16.79 -0.68 -8.15
C ASP A 14 17.18 0.69 -8.69
N ALA A 15 17.85 1.49 -7.85
CA ALA A 15 18.30 2.83 -8.20
C ALA A 15 19.72 3.07 -7.69
N GLY A 16 20.65 3.38 -8.61
CA GLY A 16 22.03 3.71 -8.26
C GLY A 16 22.79 2.61 -7.51
N GLY A 17 22.47 1.34 -7.78
CA GLY A 17 23.08 0.19 -7.09
C GLY A 17 22.50 -0.11 -5.70
N THR A 18 21.42 0.57 -5.30
CA THR A 18 20.67 0.27 -4.08
C THR A 18 19.28 -0.25 -4.43
N THR A 19 18.88 -1.35 -3.78
CA THR A 19 17.55 -1.93 -3.90
C THR A 19 16.65 -1.37 -2.80
N TYR A 20 15.55 -0.74 -3.20
CA TYR A 20 14.53 -0.20 -2.30
C TYR A 20 13.28 -1.06 -2.35
N HIS A 21 12.63 -1.22 -1.19
CA HIS A 21 11.34 -1.90 -1.08
C HIS A 21 10.26 -0.87 -0.80
N TYR A 22 9.14 -0.94 -1.52
CA TYR A 22 8.02 -0.01 -1.36
C TYR A 22 6.68 -0.68 -1.68
N HIS A 23 5.59 -0.13 -1.15
CA HIS A 23 4.24 -0.59 -1.49
C HIS A 23 3.71 0.21 -2.69
N SER A 24 3.48 -0.46 -3.82
CA SER A 24 3.04 0.16 -5.06
C SER A 24 1.56 0.54 -5.00
N LEU A 25 1.30 1.85 -5.01
CA LEU A 25 -0.06 2.39 -5.12
C LEU A 25 -0.77 1.95 -6.41
N ALA A 26 -0.04 1.77 -7.51
CA ALA A 26 -0.65 1.26 -8.74
C ALA A 26 -1.19 -0.16 -8.56
N LYS A 27 -0.45 -1.04 -7.87
CA LYS A 27 -0.93 -2.39 -7.51
C LYS A 27 -2.05 -2.33 -6.48
N ALA A 28 -1.99 -1.39 -5.54
CA ALA A 28 -3.08 -1.19 -4.58
C ALA A 28 -4.39 -0.81 -5.29
N ALA A 29 -4.31 -0.03 -6.37
CA ALA A 29 -5.47 0.35 -7.18
C ALA A 29 -6.16 -0.85 -7.84
N ASP A 30 -5.42 -1.91 -8.17
CA ASP A 30 -6.00 -3.15 -8.72
C ASP A 30 -6.92 -3.85 -7.71
N ALA A 31 -6.65 -3.70 -6.41
CA ALA A 31 -7.41 -4.32 -5.33
C ALA A 31 -8.43 -3.40 -4.65
N LEU A 32 -8.13 -2.11 -4.53
CA LEU A 32 -8.94 -1.10 -3.83
C LEU A 32 -9.77 -0.22 -4.79
N GLY A 33 -9.49 -0.31 -6.10
CA GLY A 33 -10.14 0.51 -7.14
C GLY A 33 -9.40 1.82 -7.42
N ASN A 34 -10.09 2.74 -8.09
CA ASN A 34 -9.46 3.96 -8.60
C ASN A 34 -9.09 4.96 -7.49
N ILE A 35 -7.79 5.02 -7.18
CA ILE A 35 -7.19 5.95 -6.21
C ILE A 35 -6.49 7.15 -6.84
N ASP A 36 -6.56 7.33 -8.17
CA ASP A 36 -5.85 8.42 -8.87
C ASP A 36 -6.33 9.80 -8.44
N ARG A 37 -7.61 9.90 -8.06
CA ARG A 37 -8.24 11.14 -7.58
C ARG A 37 -7.87 11.52 -6.16
N LEU A 38 -7.18 10.65 -5.42
CA LEU A 38 -6.77 10.97 -4.06
C LEU A 38 -5.74 12.13 -4.06
N PRO A 39 -5.91 13.14 -3.17
CA PRO A 39 -4.87 14.09 -2.87
C PRO A 39 -3.58 13.40 -2.46
N LYS A 40 -2.44 14.06 -2.70
CA LYS A 40 -1.11 13.48 -2.47
C LYS A 40 -0.90 13.01 -1.02
N THR A 41 -1.46 13.73 -0.06
CA THR A 41 -1.41 13.36 1.36
C THR A 41 -2.12 12.03 1.65
N LEU A 42 -3.30 11.80 1.06
CA LEU A 42 -4.04 10.55 1.23
C LEU A 42 -3.34 9.37 0.56
N LYS A 43 -2.69 9.60 -0.59
CA LYS A 43 -1.86 8.58 -1.25
C LYS A 43 -0.68 8.14 -0.36
N ILE A 44 -0.05 9.07 0.34
CA ILE A 44 1.02 8.77 1.29
C ILE A 44 0.48 7.99 2.50
N LEU A 45 -0.65 8.42 3.06
CA LEU A 45 -1.26 7.72 4.18
C LEU A 45 -1.66 6.28 3.79
N LEU A 46 -2.26 6.09 2.62
CA LEU A 46 -2.61 4.76 2.11
C LEU A 46 -1.39 3.85 1.96
N GLU A 47 -0.29 4.36 1.39
CA GLU A 47 0.95 3.59 1.28
C GLU A 47 1.54 3.24 2.66
N ASN A 48 1.44 4.14 3.64
CA ASN A 48 1.81 3.82 5.01
C ASN A 48 0.92 2.73 5.60
N GLN A 49 -0.40 2.78 5.41
CA GLN A 49 -1.30 1.72 5.86
C GLN A 49 -0.89 0.37 5.23
N LEU A 50 -0.59 0.35 3.93
CA LEU A 50 -0.16 -0.88 3.23
C LEU A 50 1.16 -1.44 3.78
N ARG A 51 2.09 -0.55 4.19
CA ARG A 51 3.36 -0.94 4.80
C ARG A 51 3.19 -1.59 6.18
N PHE A 52 2.16 -1.19 6.92
CA PHE A 52 1.88 -1.67 8.28
C PHE A 52 0.66 -2.59 8.33
N ALA A 53 0.27 -3.19 7.20
CA ALA A 53 -0.95 -3.99 7.11
C ALA A 53 -0.94 -5.26 7.97
N ASP A 54 0.23 -5.71 8.43
CA ASP A 54 0.39 -6.82 9.38
C ASP A 54 0.33 -6.37 10.86
N ASP A 55 0.23 -5.07 11.13
CA ASP A 55 0.11 -4.50 12.48
C ASP A 55 -1.35 -4.54 12.96
N GLU A 56 -1.58 -4.87 14.24
CA GLU A 56 -2.93 -4.94 14.82
C GLU A 56 -3.70 -3.62 14.77
N SER A 57 -3.00 -2.49 14.63
CA SER A 57 -3.59 -1.15 14.52
C SER A 57 -4.08 -0.77 13.13
N VAL A 58 -3.87 -1.62 12.11
CA VAL A 58 -4.27 -1.35 10.72
C VAL A 58 -5.43 -2.28 10.31
N SER A 59 -6.55 -1.69 9.91
CA SER A 59 -7.66 -2.45 9.31
C SER A 59 -7.72 -2.27 7.80
N ARG A 60 -8.10 -3.35 7.09
CA ARG A 60 -8.44 -3.27 5.67
C ARG A 60 -9.59 -2.29 5.40
N GLU A 61 -10.49 -2.12 6.36
CA GLU A 61 -11.62 -1.19 6.26
C GLU A 61 -11.18 0.29 6.24
N ASP A 62 -9.94 0.59 6.67
CA ASP A 62 -9.37 1.93 6.65
C ASP A 62 -8.66 2.27 5.32
N MET A 63 -8.62 1.32 4.37
CA MET A 63 -7.97 1.45 3.05
C MET A 63 -8.97 1.58 1.91
#